data_AF-A0A953FDX1-F1
#
_entry.id   AF-A0A953FDX1-F1
#
_cell.length_a   1.000
_cell.length_b   1.000
_cell.length_c   1.000
_cell.angle_alpha   90.00
_cell.angle_beta   90.00
_cell.angle_gamma   90.00
#
_symmetry.space_group_name_H-M   'P 1'
#
loop_
_entity.id
_entity.type
_entity.pdbx_description
1 polymer ?
#
loop_
_entity_poly.entity_id
_entity_poly.type
_entity_poly.pdbx_seq_one_letter_code
_entity_poly.pdbx_strand_id
1 'polypeptide(L)'
;EDSLFVERLPAEGKRITRADRLQLDMLNEKISERFVNRALFQESYDILAAVVKRHAEPRWLDTLAKYKSELYQYIEKKKGEPTLARDAADTLGIPLPAAADKDFEEFSKDLNSRVSFMSFAQDGKYENAIEVPWSITYTNADSVAGSLAIWKPLVNKFVFRDYIMTVECRKLNWWAVVATLFLLAASGWLWFRKPE
;
A
#
# COMPACT_ATOMS: atom_id res chain seq x y z
N GLU A 1 -7.64 17.24 6.38
CA GLU A 1 -6.81 18.00 5.42
C GLU A 1 -5.90 17.06 4.63
N ASP A 2 -5.08 16.26 5.30
CA ASP A 2 -4.19 15.27 4.68
C ASP A 2 -4.90 14.27 3.74
N SER A 3 -6.08 13.76 4.13
CA SER A 3 -6.90 12.88 3.28
C SER A 3 -7.42 13.59 2.01
N LEU A 4 -7.96 14.80 2.16
CA LEU A 4 -8.44 15.63 1.05
C LEU A 4 -7.31 16.04 0.10
N PHE A 5 -6.11 16.23 0.63
CA PHE A 5 -4.91 16.46 -0.17
C PHE A 5 -4.55 15.24 -1.01
N VAL A 6 -4.57 14.03 -0.43
CA VAL A 6 -4.33 12.79 -1.18
C VAL A 6 -5.41 12.55 -2.24
N GLU A 7 -6.67 12.89 -1.96
CA GLU A 7 -7.79 12.74 -2.90
C GLU A 7 -7.69 13.63 -4.14
N ARG A 8 -7.13 14.84 -4.01
CA ARG A 8 -6.97 15.76 -5.14
C ARG A 8 -5.73 15.48 -6.00
N LEU A 9 -4.85 14.56 -5.58
CA LEU A 9 -3.66 14.22 -6.35
C LEU A 9 -4.07 13.50 -7.64
N PRO A 10 -3.50 13.90 -8.80
CA PRO A 10 -3.79 13.23 -10.04
C PRO A 10 -3.24 11.78 -10.05
N ALA A 11 -3.70 11.00 -11.03
CA ALA A 11 -3.05 9.75 -11.41
C ALA A 11 -1.56 9.97 -11.70
N GLU A 12 -0.74 8.95 -11.51
CA GLU A 12 0.70 9.07 -11.63
C GLU A 12 1.15 9.39 -13.05
N GLY A 13 2.32 10.02 -13.16
CA GLY A 13 2.83 10.52 -14.44
C GLY A 13 2.21 11.85 -14.89
N LYS A 14 1.09 12.29 -14.30
CA LYS A 14 0.55 13.63 -14.53
C LYS A 14 1.32 14.68 -13.73
N ARG A 15 1.46 15.87 -14.31
CA ARG A 15 2.17 16.99 -13.67
C ARG A 15 1.42 17.42 -12.40
N ILE A 16 2.12 17.40 -11.28
CA ILE A 16 1.70 18.03 -10.03
C ILE A 16 2.37 19.39 -9.89
N THR A 17 1.76 20.29 -9.12
CA THR A 17 2.39 21.58 -8.82
C THR A 17 3.59 21.39 -7.89
N ARG A 18 4.48 22.38 -7.84
CA ARG A 18 5.62 22.38 -6.89
C ARG A 18 5.13 22.36 -5.43
N ALA A 19 4.02 23.04 -5.14
CA ALA A 19 3.40 23.05 -3.82
C ALA A 19 2.86 21.67 -3.43
N ASP A 20 2.19 20.97 -4.36
CA ASP A 20 1.70 19.61 -4.11
C ASP A 20 2.85 18.63 -3.91
N ARG A 21 3.97 18.77 -4.64
CA ARG A 21 5.15 17.94 -4.39
C ARG A 21 5.69 18.12 -2.97
N LEU A 22 5.88 19.37 -2.54
CA LEU A 22 6.38 19.67 -1.20
C LEU A 22 5.42 19.17 -0.10
N GLN A 23 4.12 19.30 -0.31
CA GLN A 23 3.11 18.80 0.61
C GLN A 23 3.09 17.26 0.67
N LEU A 24 3.30 16.58 -0.46
CA LEU A 24 3.45 15.13 -0.53
C LEU A 24 4.71 14.64 0.20
N ASP A 25 5.83 15.35 0.04
CA ASP A 25 7.09 15.03 0.72
C ASP A 25 6.93 15.19 2.25
N MET A 26 6.33 16.29 2.71
CA MET A 26 6.02 16.50 4.13
C MET A 26 5.04 15.45 4.68
N LEU A 27 4.06 15.02 3.88
CA LEU A 27 3.12 13.98 4.27
C LEU A 27 3.84 12.65 4.43
N ASN A 28 4.74 12.32 3.50
CA ASN A 28 5.55 11.11 3.55
C ASN A 28 6.44 11.09 4.80
N GLU A 29 7.13 12.19 5.05
CA GLU A 29 7.95 12.36 6.26
C GLU A 29 7.09 12.21 7.52
N LYS A 30 5.93 12.85 7.60
CA LYS A 30 5.02 12.73 8.75
C LYS A 30 4.52 11.30 8.95
N ILE A 31 4.17 10.57 7.89
CA ILE A 31 3.71 9.18 7.96
C ILE A 31 4.85 8.28 8.42
N SER A 32 5.96 8.28 7.70
CA SER A 32 7.10 7.40 7.98
C SER A 32 7.76 7.72 9.32
N GLU A 33 8.03 8.99 9.60
CA GLU A 33 8.79 9.36 10.79
C GLU A 33 7.97 9.31 12.07
N ARG A 34 6.69 9.71 12.03
CA ARG A 34 5.90 9.87 13.25
C ARG A 34 4.95 8.72 13.50
N PHE A 35 4.25 8.25 12.47
CA PHE A 35 3.21 7.23 12.65
C PHE A 35 3.78 5.82 12.55
N VAL A 36 4.56 5.52 11.52
CA VAL A 36 5.17 4.20 11.32
C VAL A 36 6.13 3.89 12.47
N ASN A 37 7.09 4.77 12.77
CA ASN A 37 8.03 4.52 13.89
C ASN A 37 7.34 4.34 15.24
N ARG A 38 6.28 5.10 15.51
CA ARG A 38 5.53 4.96 16.77
C ARG A 38 4.73 3.66 16.83
N ALA A 39 4.15 3.23 15.71
CA ALA A 39 3.46 1.95 15.61
C ALA A 39 4.45 0.78 15.78
N LEU A 40 5.59 0.81 15.06
CA LEU A 40 6.65 -0.19 15.19
C LEU A 40 7.19 -0.29 16.61
N PHE A 41 7.40 0.85 17.27
CA PHE A 41 7.79 0.86 18.67
C PHE A 41 6.74 0.21 19.57
N GLN A 42 5.46 0.56 19.39
CA GLN A 42 4.40 0.04 20.25
C GLN A 42 4.27 -1.48 20.10
N GLU A 43 4.29 -1.99 18.87
CA GLU A 43 4.29 -3.44 18.60
C GLU A 43 5.52 -4.14 19.18
N SER A 44 6.72 -3.56 19.00
CA SER A 44 7.96 -4.08 19.59
C SER A 44 7.94 -4.09 21.11
N TYR A 45 7.36 -3.06 21.73
CA TYR A 45 7.17 -2.95 23.17
C TYR A 45 6.20 -4.01 23.68
N ASP A 46 5.11 -4.26 22.95
CA ASP A 46 4.12 -5.26 23.33
C ASP A 46 4.70 -6.69 23.23
N ILE A 47 5.54 -6.97 22.22
CA ILE A 47 6.33 -8.19 22.14
C ILE A 47 7.27 -8.32 23.33
N LEU A 48 8.04 -7.27 23.66
CA LEU A 48 8.95 -7.27 24.80
C LEU A 48 8.21 -7.52 26.12
N ALA A 49 7.08 -6.85 26.33
CA ALA A 49 6.25 -7.05 27.52
C ALA A 49 5.71 -8.49 27.61
N ALA A 50 5.32 -9.09 26.48
CA ALA A 50 4.86 -10.48 26.44
C ALA A 50 5.97 -11.47 26.81
N VAL A 51 7.19 -11.26 26.29
CA VAL A 51 8.35 -12.11 26.63
C VAL A 51 8.75 -11.95 28.10
N VAL A 52 8.82 -10.71 28.60
CA VAL A 52 9.14 -10.43 30.01
C VAL A 52 8.10 -11.04 30.94
N LYS A 53 6.81 -10.96 30.60
CA LYS A 53 5.73 -11.59 31.38
C LYS A 53 5.89 -13.12 31.48
N ARG A 54 6.48 -13.75 30.45
CA ARG A 54 6.62 -15.21 30.38
C ARG A 54 7.89 -15.73 31.06
N HIS A 55 8.97 -14.94 31.06
CA HIS A 55 10.30 -15.40 31.47
C HIS A 55 10.92 -14.65 32.64
N ALA A 56 10.39 -13.49 33.03
CA ALA A 56 10.95 -12.65 34.09
C ALA A 56 9.94 -12.36 35.20
N GLU A 57 10.46 -11.86 36.32
CA GLU A 57 9.64 -11.48 37.46
C GLU A 57 8.74 -10.27 37.15
N PRO A 58 7.53 -10.18 37.75
CA PRO A 58 6.58 -9.10 37.47
C PRO A 58 7.12 -7.68 37.63
N ARG A 59 8.09 -7.44 38.53
CA ARG A 59 8.75 -6.12 38.72
C ARG A 59 9.40 -5.57 37.45
N TRP A 60 9.78 -6.44 36.51
CA TRP A 60 10.37 -6.04 35.24
C TRP A 60 9.32 -5.47 34.27
N LEU A 61 8.04 -5.84 34.42
CA LEU A 61 6.94 -5.20 33.69
C LEU A 61 6.70 -3.77 34.18
N ASP A 62 6.80 -3.54 35.50
CA ASP A 62 6.71 -2.19 36.08
C ASP A 62 7.89 -1.32 35.61
N THR A 63 9.08 -1.92 35.51
CA THR A 63 10.28 -1.27 35.00
C THR A 63 10.14 -0.91 33.53
N LEU A 64 9.61 -1.81 32.69
CA LEU A 64 9.30 -1.52 31.29
C LEU A 64 8.30 -0.37 31.14
N ALA A 65 7.22 -0.39 31.92
CA ALA A 65 6.21 0.66 31.88
C ALA A 65 6.78 2.02 32.30
N LYS A 66 7.65 2.03 33.31
CA LYS A 66 8.33 3.24 33.80
C LYS A 66 9.26 3.85 32.76
N TYR A 67 10.02 3.04 32.02
CA TYR A 67 11.00 3.50 31.04
C TYR A 67 10.49 3.49 29.59
N LYS A 68 9.18 3.37 29.39
CA LYS A 68 8.58 3.28 28.04
C LYS A 68 8.93 4.49 27.16
N SER A 69 8.97 5.69 27.74
CA SER A 69 9.29 6.92 26.99
C SER A 69 10.76 6.99 26.60
N GLU A 70 11.67 6.54 27.47
CA GLU A 70 13.11 6.48 27.23
C GLU A 70 13.45 5.40 26.22
N LEU A 71 12.78 4.25 26.29
CA LEU A 71 12.88 3.19 25.28
C LEU A 71 12.47 3.69 23.89
N TYR A 72 11.40 4.49 23.80
CA TYR A 72 10.99 5.09 22.54
C TYR A 72 12.08 5.98 21.95
N GLN A 73 12.70 6.85 22.76
CA GLN A 73 13.79 7.73 22.30
C GLN A 73 15.05 6.96 21.91
N TYR A 74 15.36 5.85 22.59
CA TYR A 74 16.48 4.98 22.24
C TYR A 74 16.25 4.30 20.89
N ILE A 75 15.03 3.79 20.67
CA ILE A 75 14.62 3.10 19.44
C ILE A 75 14.51 4.08 18.27
N GLU A 76 14.01 5.30 18.50
CA GLU A 76 13.95 6.37 17.48
C GLU A 76 15.35 6.73 16.95
N LYS A 77 16.40 6.58 17.76
CA LYS A 77 17.80 6.78 17.32
C LYS A 77 18.37 5.59 16.52
N LYS A 78 17.83 4.38 16.72
CA LYS A 78 18.25 3.13 16.05
C LYS A 78 17.32 2.69 14.91
N LYS A 79 16.62 3.63 14.25
CA LYS A 79 15.57 3.40 13.23
C LYS A 79 15.78 2.12 12.39
N GLY A 80 14.84 1.17 12.46
CA GLY A 80 14.68 0.10 11.47
C GLY A 80 15.34 -1.26 11.77
N GLU A 81 15.94 -1.48 12.94
CA GLU A 81 16.53 -2.79 13.27
C GLU A 81 15.46 -3.83 13.70
N PRO A 82 15.48 -5.06 13.21
CA PRO A 82 14.53 -6.10 13.60
C PRO A 82 14.73 -6.64 15.03
N THR A 83 15.85 -6.30 15.68
CA THR A 83 16.22 -6.77 17.03
C THR A 83 15.90 -5.78 18.15
N LEU A 84 15.19 -4.69 17.86
CA LEU A 84 14.96 -3.57 18.80
C LEU A 84 14.37 -4.00 20.16
N ALA A 85 13.46 -4.99 20.18
CA ALA A 85 12.85 -5.48 21.41
C ALA A 85 13.87 -6.19 22.33
N ARG A 86 14.81 -6.94 21.74
CA ARG A 86 15.87 -7.63 22.48
C ARG A 86 16.92 -6.65 23.00
N ASP A 87 17.37 -5.75 22.13
CA ASP A 87 18.31 -4.68 22.49
C ASP A 87 17.78 -3.81 23.64
N ALA A 88 16.48 -3.54 23.66
CA ALA A 88 15.81 -2.82 24.73
C ALA A 88 15.82 -3.59 26.06
N ALA A 89 15.61 -4.91 26.02
CA ALA A 89 15.71 -5.77 27.20
C ALA A 89 17.13 -5.77 27.79
N ASP A 90 18.14 -5.91 26.93
CA ASP A 90 19.56 -5.90 27.32
C ASP A 90 19.96 -4.54 27.90
N THR A 91 19.48 -3.44 27.31
CA THR A 91 19.74 -2.07 27.79
C THR A 91 19.16 -1.83 29.19
N LEU A 92 18.00 -2.42 29.48
CA LEU A 92 17.36 -2.35 30.80
C LEU A 92 17.91 -3.39 31.79
N GLY A 93 18.83 -4.26 31.36
CA GLY A 93 19.41 -5.30 32.19
C GLY A 93 18.39 -6.36 32.63
N ILE A 94 17.33 -6.59 31.84
CA ILE A 94 16.30 -7.56 32.17
C ILE A 94 16.90 -8.97 32.00
N PRO A 95 16.93 -9.81 33.05
CA PRO A 95 17.52 -11.14 32.96
C PRO A 95 16.57 -12.06 32.19
N LEU A 96 16.83 -12.23 30.89
CA LEU A 96 16.08 -13.14 30.03
C LEU A 96 16.89 -14.43 29.77
N PRO A 97 16.27 -15.62 29.91
CA PRO A 97 16.92 -16.89 29.59
C PRO A 97 17.05 -17.05 28.06
N ALA A 98 17.97 -17.90 27.60
CA ALA A 98 18.13 -18.21 26.16
C ALA A 98 16.87 -18.78 25.50
N ALA A 99 15.93 -19.33 26.29
CA ALA A 99 14.63 -19.76 25.80
C ALA A 99 13.73 -18.60 25.32
N ALA A 100 13.97 -17.37 25.80
CA ALA A 100 13.24 -16.17 25.39
C ALA A 100 13.47 -15.85 23.91
N ASP A 101 14.59 -16.27 23.33
CA ASP A 101 14.96 -16.02 21.92
C ASP A 101 13.93 -16.62 20.96
N LYS A 102 13.43 -17.82 21.28
CA LYS A 102 12.39 -18.49 20.50
C LYS A 102 11.06 -17.75 20.57
N ASP A 103 10.72 -17.23 21.75
CA ASP A 103 9.49 -16.47 21.95
C ASP A 103 9.55 -15.11 21.26
N PHE A 104 10.73 -14.46 21.25
CA PHE A 104 10.95 -13.26 20.43
C PHE A 104 10.77 -13.56 18.94
N GLU A 105 11.35 -14.64 18.43
CA GLU A 105 11.21 -15.03 17.02
C GLU A 105 9.74 -15.35 16.67
N GLU A 106 9.05 -16.09 17.53
CA GLU A 106 7.64 -16.44 17.36
C GLU A 106 6.74 -15.20 17.36
N PHE A 107 6.84 -14.35 18.38
CA PHE A 107 6.01 -13.14 18.50
C PHE A 107 6.36 -12.08 17.46
N SER A 108 7.61 -12.04 16.99
CA SER A 108 8.01 -11.09 15.94
C SER A 108 7.63 -11.56 14.53
N LYS A 109 7.20 -12.81 14.33
CA LYS A 109 6.94 -13.36 12.98
C LYS A 109 5.88 -12.58 12.21
N ASP A 110 4.75 -12.26 12.87
CA ASP A 110 3.67 -11.50 12.25
C ASP A 110 4.09 -10.04 12.00
N LEU A 111 4.75 -9.41 12.98
CA LEU A 111 5.29 -8.06 12.83
C LEU A 111 6.29 -7.98 11.67
N ASN A 112 7.26 -8.90 11.62
CA ASN A 112 8.27 -8.98 10.57
C ASN A 112 7.65 -9.21 9.18
N SER A 113 6.59 -10.03 9.08
CA SER A 113 5.85 -10.22 7.84
C SER A 113 5.22 -8.90 7.36
N ARG A 114 4.55 -8.17 8.27
CA ARG A 114 3.93 -6.87 7.95
C ARG A 114 4.96 -5.79 7.61
N VAL A 115 6.07 -5.73 8.35
CA VAL A 115 7.19 -4.81 8.08
C VAL A 115 7.82 -5.14 6.74
N SER A 116 8.08 -6.41 6.45
CA SER A 116 8.60 -6.86 5.16
C SER A 116 7.67 -6.48 4.02
N PHE A 117 6.35 -6.64 4.20
CA PHE A 117 5.35 -6.18 3.23
C PHE A 117 5.39 -4.66 3.03
N MET A 118 5.48 -3.87 4.12
CA MET A 118 5.57 -2.40 4.02
C MET A 118 6.86 -1.96 3.33
N SER A 119 8.00 -2.56 3.66
CA SER A 119 9.29 -2.29 3.01
C SER A 119 9.26 -2.70 1.54
N PHE A 120 8.72 -3.89 1.23
CA PHE A 120 8.50 -4.33 -0.15
C PHE A 120 7.56 -3.40 -0.91
N ALA A 121 6.50 -2.91 -0.27
CA ALA A 121 5.63 -1.93 -0.90
C ALA A 121 6.40 -0.63 -1.15
N GLN A 122 7.12 -0.12 -0.14
CA GLN A 122 7.90 1.13 -0.20
C GLN A 122 9.00 1.11 -1.26
N ASP A 123 9.74 0.01 -1.38
CA ASP A 123 10.81 -0.17 -2.35
C ASP A 123 10.30 -0.72 -3.71
N GLY A 124 9.17 -1.41 -3.67
CA GLY A 124 8.53 -2.05 -4.80
C GLY A 124 7.74 -1.05 -5.61
N LYS A 125 8.14 -0.84 -6.86
CA LYS A 125 7.27 -0.27 -7.87
C LYS A 125 6.10 -1.24 -8.04
N TYR A 126 5.01 -1.01 -7.30
CA TYR A 126 3.77 -1.78 -7.38
C TYR A 126 3.18 -1.60 -8.77
N GLU A 127 3.66 -2.39 -9.73
CA GLU A 127 3.26 -2.32 -11.11
C GLU A 127 2.20 -3.39 -11.38
N ASN A 128 0.96 -2.96 -11.50
CA ASN A 128 -0.12 -3.81 -12.00
C ASN A 128 -0.34 -3.47 -13.46
N ALA A 129 -0.34 -4.48 -14.32
CA ALA A 129 -0.65 -4.33 -15.72
C ALA A 129 -1.80 -5.27 -16.09
N ILE A 130 -2.81 -4.73 -16.77
CA ILE A 130 -3.94 -5.50 -17.30
C ILE A 130 -3.99 -5.28 -18.79
N GLU A 131 -3.86 -6.36 -19.55
CA GLU A 131 -4.12 -6.36 -20.98
C GLU A 131 -5.60 -6.64 -21.21
N VAL A 132 -6.29 -5.72 -21.87
CA VAL A 132 -7.71 -5.88 -22.22
C VAL A 132 -7.87 -6.33 -23.68
N PRO A 133 -8.87 -7.18 -24.00
CA PRO A 133 -9.01 -7.74 -25.34
C PRO A 133 -9.51 -6.74 -26.40
N TRP A 134 -9.98 -5.55 -26.00
CA TRP A 134 -10.49 -4.52 -26.91
C TRP A 134 -9.90 -3.15 -26.59
N SER A 135 -10.15 -2.17 -27.46
CA SER A 135 -9.69 -0.79 -27.24
C SER A 135 -10.22 -0.23 -25.91
N ILE A 136 -9.30 0.27 -25.08
CA ILE A 136 -9.61 0.97 -23.83
C ILE A 136 -10.36 2.27 -24.17
N THR A 137 -11.52 2.46 -23.57
CA THR A 137 -12.30 3.71 -23.67
C THR A 137 -12.13 4.61 -22.47
N TYR A 138 -11.97 4.03 -21.29
CA TYR A 138 -11.76 4.75 -20.06
C TYR A 138 -10.87 3.95 -19.13
N THR A 139 -9.95 4.61 -18.44
CA THR A 139 -9.14 3.99 -17.40
C THR A 139 -8.58 5.04 -16.45
N ASN A 140 -8.34 4.63 -15.21
CA ASN A 140 -7.55 5.39 -14.24
C ASN A 140 -6.09 4.94 -14.16
N ALA A 141 -5.61 4.17 -15.14
CA ALA A 141 -4.21 3.75 -15.26
C ALA A 141 -3.25 4.93 -15.40
N ASP A 142 -2.05 4.75 -14.87
CA ASP A 142 -0.97 5.74 -14.91
C ASP A 142 -0.31 5.80 -16.28
N SER A 143 -0.32 4.69 -17.02
CA SER A 143 0.03 4.67 -18.44
C SER A 143 -0.80 3.68 -19.24
N VAL A 144 -1.00 3.99 -20.52
CA VAL A 144 -1.77 3.18 -21.46
C VAL A 144 -0.95 2.97 -22.73
N ALA A 145 -0.75 1.71 -23.12
CA ALA A 145 -0.08 1.32 -24.35
C ALA A 145 -1.00 0.41 -25.18
N GLY A 146 -1.85 1.02 -26.02
CA GLY A 146 -2.83 0.29 -26.83
C GLY A 146 -3.92 -0.37 -25.96
N SER A 147 -3.88 -1.70 -25.86
CA SER A 147 -4.75 -2.54 -25.00
C SER A 147 -4.20 -2.76 -23.59
N LEU A 148 -2.99 -2.30 -23.30
CA LEU A 148 -2.35 -2.49 -22.00
C LEU A 148 -2.58 -1.26 -21.11
N ALA A 149 -3.19 -1.48 -19.94
CA ALA A 149 -3.33 -0.49 -18.89
C ALA A 149 -2.35 -0.81 -17.75
N ILE A 150 -1.55 0.16 -17.31
CA ILE A 150 -0.51 -0.02 -16.29
C ILE A 150 -0.75 0.97 -15.13
N TRP A 151 -0.81 0.45 -13.92
CA TRP A 151 -0.90 1.18 -12.65
C TRP A 151 0.40 1.02 -11.86
N LYS A 152 0.90 2.12 -11.31
CA LYS A 152 2.11 2.24 -10.48
C LYS A 152 1.86 2.99 -9.16
N PRO A 153 0.75 2.76 -8.43
CA PRO A 153 0.36 3.60 -7.30
C PRO A 153 1.41 3.68 -6.19
N LEU A 154 1.64 4.90 -5.70
CA LEU A 154 2.43 5.22 -4.52
C LEU A 154 1.84 4.52 -3.30
N VAL A 155 2.72 3.89 -2.53
CA VAL A 155 2.42 3.18 -1.28
C VAL A 155 1.60 4.05 -0.32
N ASN A 156 1.92 5.33 -0.26
CA ASN A 156 1.23 6.28 0.60
C ASN A 156 -0.25 6.47 0.25
N LYS A 157 -0.66 6.22 -1.00
CA LYS A 157 -2.08 6.26 -1.38
C LYS A 157 -2.86 5.09 -0.77
N PHE A 158 -2.23 3.92 -0.61
CA PHE A 158 -2.84 2.75 0.01
C PHE A 158 -3.01 2.89 1.53
N VAL A 159 -2.19 3.72 2.19
CA VAL A 159 -2.29 3.96 3.65
C VAL A 159 -3.63 4.61 4.02
N PHE A 160 -4.22 5.40 3.12
CA PHE A 160 -5.44 6.15 3.41
C PHE A 160 -6.69 5.58 2.75
N ARG A 161 -6.57 4.75 1.70
CA ARG A 161 -7.73 4.19 1.00
C ARG A 161 -7.37 2.97 0.16
N ASP A 162 -8.35 2.10 -0.01
CA ASP A 162 -8.33 1.07 -1.05
C ASP A 162 -8.24 1.73 -2.44
N TYR A 163 -7.24 1.34 -3.22
CA TYR A 163 -7.06 1.82 -4.59
C TYR A 163 -7.80 0.91 -5.57
N ILE A 164 -8.90 1.42 -6.16
CA ILE A 164 -9.69 0.68 -7.15
C ILE A 164 -9.10 0.93 -8.54
N MET A 165 -8.50 -0.11 -9.13
CA MET A 165 -8.05 -0.10 -10.52
C MET A 165 -9.26 -0.30 -11.44
N THR A 166 -9.47 0.61 -12.40
CA THR A 166 -10.61 0.57 -13.33
C THR A 166 -10.14 0.71 -14.76
N VAL A 167 -10.56 -0.24 -15.59
CA VAL A 167 -10.41 -0.20 -17.04
C VAL A 167 -11.73 -0.58 -17.69
N GLU A 168 -12.16 0.25 -18.62
CA GLU A 168 -13.34 0.03 -19.45
C GLU A 168 -12.88 -0.10 -20.89
N CYS A 169 -13.42 -1.11 -21.58
CA CYS A 169 -13.11 -1.41 -22.96
C CYS A 169 -14.39 -1.52 -23.77
N ARG A 170 -14.34 -1.11 -25.04
CA ARG A 170 -15.49 -1.17 -25.93
C ARG A 170 -15.39 -2.39 -26.84
N LYS A 171 -16.28 -3.35 -26.63
CA LYS A 171 -16.51 -4.45 -27.57
C LYS A 171 -17.40 -3.98 -28.71
N LEU A 172 -16.94 -4.17 -29.95
CA LEU A 172 -17.79 -3.91 -31.12
C LEU A 172 -18.98 -4.88 -31.13
N ASN A 173 -20.19 -4.33 -31.24
CA ASN A 173 -21.40 -5.14 -31.34
C ASN A 173 -21.60 -5.61 -32.78
N TRP A 174 -21.07 -6.79 -33.10
CA TRP A 174 -21.18 -7.38 -34.43
C TRP A 174 -22.63 -7.61 -34.89
N TRP A 175 -23.56 -7.87 -33.97
CA TRP A 175 -24.97 -8.03 -34.33
C TRP A 175 -25.58 -6.74 -34.88
N ALA A 176 -25.23 -5.60 -34.28
CA ALA A 176 -25.68 -4.31 -34.78
C ALA A 176 -25.12 -4.03 -36.19
N VAL A 177 -23.84 -4.34 -36.42
CA VAL A 177 -23.20 -4.20 -37.75
C VAL A 177 -23.91 -5.05 -38.81
N VAL A 178 -24.18 -6.32 -38.50
CA VAL A 178 -24.89 -7.24 -39.42
C VAL A 178 -26.31 -6.75 -39.70
N ALA A 179 -27.04 -6.30 -38.68
CA ALA A 179 -28.38 -5.78 -38.85
C ALA A 179 -28.40 -4.50 -39.72
N THR A 180 -27.43 -3.60 -39.54
CA THR A 180 -27.30 -2.39 -40.38
C THR A 180 -26.98 -2.74 -41.83
N LEU A 181 -26.06 -3.69 -42.07
CA LEU A 181 -25.75 -4.17 -43.42
C LEU A 181 -26.96 -4.81 -44.09
N PHE A 182 -27.74 -5.60 -43.35
CA PHE A 182 -28.97 -6.19 -43.86
C PHE A 182 -30.01 -5.13 -44.25
N LEU A 183 -30.23 -4.12 -43.40
CA LEU A 183 -31.15 -3.03 -43.70
C LEU A 183 -30.71 -2.22 -44.92
N LEU A 184 -29.41 -1.95 -45.07
CA LEU A 184 -28.86 -1.28 -46.25
C LEU A 184 -29.04 -2.12 -47.52
N ALA A 185 -28.83 -3.43 -47.44
CA ALA A 185 -29.05 -4.33 -48.58
C ALA A 185 -30.54 -4.42 -48.96
N ALA A 186 -31.44 -4.52 -47.98
CA ALA A 186 -32.88 -4.58 -48.21
C ALA A 186 -33.42 -3.26 -48.80
N SER A 187 -32.96 -2.12 -48.28
CA SER A 187 -33.35 -0.80 -48.82
C SER A 187 -32.77 -0.56 -50.21
N GLY A 188 -31.52 -0.95 -50.46
CA GLY A 188 -30.94 -0.95 -51.82
C GLY A 188 -31.74 -1.82 -52.78
N TRP A 189 -32.08 -3.05 -52.39
CA TRP A 189 -32.89 -3.95 -53.20
C TRP A 189 -34.28 -3.38 -53.51
N LEU A 190 -34.97 -2.81 -52.51
CA LEU A 190 -36.25 -2.13 -52.72
C LEU A 190 -36.12 -0.92 -53.67
N TRP A 191 -34.99 -0.22 -53.64
CA TRP A 191 -34.75 0.93 -54.52
C TRP A 191 -34.51 0.52 -55.98
N PHE A 192 -33.78 -0.58 -56.21
CA PHE A 192 -33.59 -1.17 -57.56
C PHE A 192 -34.83 -1.88 -58.08
N ARG A 193 -35.74 -2.32 -57.20
CA ARG A 193 -36.99 -2.98 -57.57
C ARG A 193 -38.17 -2.03 -57.77
N LYS A 194 -37.94 -0.70 -57.74
CA LYS A 194 -38.98 0.26 -58.14
C LYS A 194 -39.38 -0.06 -59.58
N PRO A 195 -40.65 -0.47 -59.83
CA PRO A 195 -41.15 -0.53 -61.19
C PRO A 195 -41.28 0.92 -61.71
N GLU A 196 -40.85 1.13 -62.96
CA GLU A 196 -41.31 2.29 -63.74
C GLU A 196 -42.85 2.30 -63.84
#